data_AF-A0A940V4M0-F1
#
_entry.id   AF-A0A940V4M0-F1
#
_cell.length_a   1.000
_cell.length_b   1.000
_cell.length_c   1.000
_cell.angle_alpha   90.00
_cell.angle_beta   90.00
_cell.angle_gamma   90.00
#
_symmetry.space_group_name_H-M   'P 1'
#
loop_
_entity.id
_entity.type
_entity.pdbx_description
1 polymer ?
#
loop_
_entity_poly.entity_id
_entity_poly.type
_entity_poly.pdbx_seq_one_letter_code
_entity_poly.pdbx_strand_id
1 'polypeptide(L)' 'MEAQDVKRIYVEKRPGFNIEAQGLFNDLKENLGVKGLESLRIINRYDISGITTEECVQSRNIIFAEPPLDWVYDEH' A
#
# COMPACT_ATOMS: atom_id res chain seq x y z
N MET A 1 28.81 7.11 3.74
CA MET A 1 27.42 7.08 4.22
C MET A 1 27.15 5.68 4.72
N GLU A 2 26.88 5.51 6.01
CA GLU A 2 26.35 4.24 6.49
C GLU A 2 25.01 4.00 5.79
N ALA A 3 24.85 2.81 5.20
CA ALA A 3 23.55 2.41 4.70
C ALA A 3 22.66 2.20 5.93
N GLN A 4 21.75 3.15 6.20
CA GLN A 4 20.70 2.91 7.17
C GLN A 4 19.82 1.76 6.67
N ASP A 5 19.53 0.83 7.57
CA ASP A 5 18.59 -0.25 7.30
C ASP A 5 17.22 0.37 6.93
N VAL A 6 16.71 0.03 5.75
CA VAL A 6 15.44 0.54 5.24
C VAL A 6 14.40 -0.53 5.45
N LYS A 7 13.39 -0.23 6.28
CA LYS A 7 12.22 -1.08 6.46
C LYS A 7 11.17 -0.68 5.43
N ARG A 8 10.61 -1.66 4.72
CA ARG A 8 9.51 -1.43 3.78
C ARG A 8 8.22 -2.06 4.25
N ILE A 9 7.16 -1.26 4.18
CA ILE A 9 5.79 -1.67 4.46
C ILE A 9 4.95 -1.38 3.22
N TYR A 10 4.15 -2.36 2.81
CA TYR A 10 3.18 -2.25 1.72
C TYR A 10 1.77 -2.28 2.30
N VAL A 11 0.96 -1.29 1.95
CA VAL A 11 -0.41 -1.16 2.45
C VAL A 11 -1.37 -1.04 1.27
N GLU A 12 -2.43 -1.83 1.27
CA GLU A 12 -3.53 -1.68 0.31
C GLU A 12 -4.88 -1.77 1.00
N LYS A 13 -5.89 -1.09 0.43
CA LYS A 13 -7.27 -1.20 0.90
C LYS A 13 -7.81 -2.60 0.61
N ARG A 14 -8.50 -3.19 1.58
CA ARG A 14 -9.18 -4.48 1.44
C ARG A 14 -10.30 -4.39 0.37
N PRO A 15 -10.66 -5.53 -0.26
CA PRO A 15 -11.84 -5.60 -1.12
C PRO A 15 -13.07 -5.03 -0.41
N GLY A 16 -13.78 -4.13 -1.08
CA GLY A 16 -14.93 -3.41 -0.51
C GLY A 16 -14.60 -2.02 0.06
N PHE A 17 -13.33 -1.72 0.30
CA PHE A 17 -12.86 -0.39 0.73
C PHE A 17 -11.95 0.29 -0.32
N ASN A 18 -11.58 -0.42 -1.39
CA ASN A 18 -10.67 0.02 -2.44
C ASN A 18 -11.36 0.90 -3.51
N ILE A 19 -12.10 1.93 -3.09
CA ILE A 19 -12.89 2.81 -3.98
C ILE A 19 -11.99 3.50 -5.02
N GLU A 20 -10.81 3.97 -4.61
CA GLU A 20 -9.86 4.62 -5.51
C GLU A 20 -9.37 3.67 -6.61
N ALA A 21 -9.05 2.42 -6.26
CA ALA A 21 -8.64 1.41 -7.23
C ALA A 21 -9.76 1.08 -8.24
N GLN A 22 -11.01 1.04 -7.79
CA GLN A 22 -12.16 0.81 -8.65
C GLN A 22 -12.41 1.99 -9.60
N GLY A 23 -12.29 3.23 -9.11
CA GLY A 23 -12.41 4.43 -9.93
C GLY A 23 -11.34 4.44 -11.02
N LEU A 24 -10.07 4.24 -10.64
CA LEU A 24 -8.96 4.23 -11.59
C LEU A 24 -9.08 3.07 -12.60
N PHE A 25 -9.52 1.89 -12.17
CA PHE A 25 -9.80 0.79 -13.09
C PHE A 25 -10.81 1.18 -14.17
N ASN A 26 -11.91 1.82 -13.79
CA ASN A 26 -12.93 2.27 -14.73
C ASN A 26 -12.37 3.34 -15.67
N ASP A 27 -11.59 4.30 -15.17
CA ASP A 27 -10.97 5.33 -16.01
C ASP A 27 -10.01 4.73 -17.04
N LEU A 28 -9.15 3.80 -16.63
CA LEU A 28 -8.23 3.12 -17.55
C LEU A 28 -8.97 2.29 -18.60
N LYS A 29 -10.05 1.63 -18.22
CA LYS A 29 -10.80 0.75 -19.11
C LYS A 29 -11.69 1.53 -20.08
N GLU A 30 -12.47 2.48 -19.57
CA GLU A 30 -13.50 3.19 -20.34
C GLU A 30 -12.94 4.44 -21.03
N ASN A 31 -12.14 5.26 -20.32
CA ASN A 31 -11.64 6.52 -20.89
C ASN A 31 -10.39 6.31 -21.76
N LEU A 32 -9.47 5.43 -21.32
CA LEU A 32 -8.23 5.16 -22.06
C LEU A 32 -8.31 3.93 -22.95
N GLY A 33 -9.38 3.13 -22.84
CA GLY A 33 -9.60 1.98 -23.70
C GLY A 33 -8.58 0.85 -23.50
N VAL A 34 -8.02 0.68 -22.29
CA VAL A 34 -7.06 -0.38 -21.99
C VAL A 34 -7.76 -1.74 -22.05
N LYS A 35 -7.71 -2.37 -23.23
CA LYS A 35 -8.35 -3.66 -23.49
C LYS A 35 -7.64 -4.78 -22.72
N GLY A 36 -8.42 -5.67 -22.11
CA GLY A 36 -7.90 -6.83 -21.37
C GLY A 36 -7.47 -6.54 -19.93
N LEU A 37 -7.69 -5.33 -19.40
CA LEU A 37 -7.48 -5.06 -17.98
C LEU A 37 -8.56 -5.78 -17.15
N GLU A 38 -8.13 -6.73 -16.31
CA GLU A 38 -9.03 -7.57 -15.50
C GLU A 38 -9.20 -7.06 -14.07
N SER A 39 -8.17 -6.45 -13.49
CA SER A 39 -8.23 -5.89 -12.14
C SER A 39 -7.17 -4.80 -11.96
N LEU A 40 -7.36 -3.98 -10.92
CA LEU A 40 -6.39 -2.97 -10.50
C LEU A 40 -6.27 -2.99 -8.98
N ARG A 41 -5.02 -2.88 -8.50
CA ARG A 41 -4.68 -2.71 -7.09
C ARG A 41 -3.85 -1.44 -6.94
N ILE A 42 -4.09 -0.71 -5.86
CA ILE A 42 -3.27 0.43 -5.45
C ILE A 42 -2.58 0.02 -4.16
N ILE A 43 -1.25 0.10 -4.17
CA ILE A 43 -0.40 -0.28 -3.04
C ILE A 43 0.44 0.92 -2.66
N ASN A 44 0.32 1.35 -1.40
CA ASN A 44 1.18 2.36 -0.80
C ASN A 44 2.43 1.67 -0.26
N ARG A 45 3.61 2.11 -0.72
CA ARG A 45 4.91 1.65 -0.23
C ARG A 45 5.54 2.71 0.65
N TYR A 46 5.81 2.35 1.90
CA TYR A 46 6.54 3.19 2.85
C TYR A 46 7.95 2.66 3.02
N ASP A 47 8.93 3.47 2.62
CA ASP A 47 10.36 3.22 2.87
C ASP A 47 10.76 4.02 4.13
N ILE A 48 11.08 3.32 5.21
CA ILE A 48 11.29 3.92 6.53
C ILE A 48 12.74 3.66 6.96
N SER A 49 13.44 4.72 7.36
CA SER A 49 14.84 4.65 7.83
C SER A 49 15.01 5.46 9.11
N GLY A 50 16.03 5.12 9.90
CA GLY A 50 16.37 5.86 11.12
C GLY A 50 15.49 5.57 12.33
N ILE A 51 14.72 4.46 12.34
CA ILE A 51 13.92 4.00 13.47
C ILE A 51 14.27 2.56 13.85
N THR A 52 14.00 2.17 15.09
CA THR A 52 14.19 0.78 15.53
C THR A 52 13.11 -0.14 14.97
N THR A 53 13.34 -1.45 15.05
CA THR A 53 12.32 -2.45 14.67
C THR A 53 11.07 -2.33 15.52
N GLU A 54 11.22 -2.09 16.82
CA GLU A 54 10.12 -1.94 17.77
C GLU A 54 9.26 -0.71 17.41
N GLU A 55 9.90 0.44 17.12
CA GLU A 55 9.21 1.65 16.67
C GLU A 55 8.44 1.43 15.37
N CYS A 56 9.01 0.68 14.43
CA CYS A 56 8.36 0.32 13.18
C CYS A 56 7.11 -0.55 13.42
N VAL A 57 7.20 -1.53 14.32
CA VAL A 57 6.07 -2.41 14.67
C VAL A 57 4.95 -1.64 15.35
N GLN A 58 5.27 -0.74 16.28
CA GLN A 58 4.27 0.07 16.99
C GLN A 58 3.57 1.07 16.06
N SER A 59 4.32 1.70 15.15
CA SER A 59 3.77 2.70 14.22
C SER A 59 2.94 2.09 13.08
N ARG A 60 3.17 0.82 12.73
CA ARG A 60 2.49 0.12 11.62
C ARG A 60 0.98 0.34 11.58
N ASN A 61 0.30 0.07 12.69
CA ASN A 61 -1.17 0.07 12.76
C ASN A 61 -1.77 1.40 13.24
N ILE A 62 -0.94 2.43 13.40
CA ILE A 62 -1.34 3.74 13.92
C ILE A 62 -1.09 4.84 12.88
N ILE A 63 0.05 4.75 12.19
CA ILE A 63 0.51 5.76 11.23
C ILE A 63 0.31 5.28 9.79
N PHE A 64 0.67 4.03 9.49
CA PHE A 64 0.79 3.56 8.11
C PHE A 64 -0.46 2.82 7.59
N ALA A 65 -1.29 2.30 8.49
CA ALA A 65 -2.46 1.52 8.13
C ALA A 65 -3.60 1.68 9.13
N GLU A 66 -4.81 1.53 8.62
CA GLU A 66 -6.05 1.39 9.39
C GLU A 66 -6.45 -0.09 9.37
N PRO A 67 -6.17 -0.87 10.45
CA PRO A 67 -6.29 -2.34 10.42
C PRO A 67 -7.64 -2.92 9.95
N PRO A 68 -8.80 -2.28 10.23
CA PRO A 68 -10.08 -2.75 9.74
C PRO A 68 -10.24 -2.63 8.21
N LEU A 69 -9.57 -1.65 7.59
CA LEU A 69 -9.76 -1.27 6.19
C LEU A 69 -8.62 -1.74 5.29
N ASP A 70 -7.44 -1.95 5.87
CA ASP A 70 -6.21 -2.17 5.12
C ASP A 70 -5.67 -3.60 5.31
N TRP A 71 -4.98 -4.08 4.29
CA TRP A 71 -4.01 -5.16 4.38
C TRP A 71 -2.61 -4.55 4.43
N VAL A 72 -1.75 -5.13 5.29
CA VAL A 72 -0.39 -4.66 5.48
C VAL A 72 0.56 -5.82 5.29
N TYR A 73 1.54 -5.65 4.41
CA TYR A 73 2.56 -6.62 4.10
C TYR A 73 3.92 -6.02 4.45
N ASP A 74 4.74 -6.79 5.15
CA ASP A 74 6.13 -6.43 5.39
C ASP A 74 6.96 -6.87 4.18
N GLU A 75 8.12 -6.25 4.00
CA GLU A 75 9.13 -6.79 3.09
C GLU A 75 9.65 -8.11 3.70
N HIS A 76 9.43 -9.22 2.96
CA HIS A 76 9.79 -10.64 3.21
C HIS A 76 8.64 -11.57 3.61
#